data_AF-A0A954PZ26-F1
#
_entry.id   AF-A0A954PZ26-F1
#
_cell.length_a   1.000
_cell.length_b   1.000
_cell.length_c   1.000
_cell.angle_alpha   90.00
_cell.angle_beta   90.00
_cell.angle_gamma   90.00
#
_symmetry.space_group_name_H-M   'P 1'
#
loop_
_entity.id
_entity.type
_entity.pdbx_description
1 polymer ?
#
loop_
_entity_poly.entity_id
_entity_poly.type
_entity_poly.pdbx_seq_one_letter_code
_entity_poly.pdbx_strand_id
1 'polypeptide(L)'
;MEVRSNSRVRFRRESFGGFAYVPHRDDFFALDKNAYELASGISHTWVEAPKSSKNAYSRLAKLGICHTRGPATREISYSGPSFIGNFREIVTSPEPLVLNCFATAFCPLKCVYCHADDLMQDFRHGESEDDLENVAATASLIPSMVAVITGGDPLTRPERAQTLIERLAARKAIVLDTSGVGEIEQILPHLVEHSVH
;
A
#
# COMPACT_ATOMS: atom_id res chain seq x y z
N MET A 1 1.79 25.32 -16.10
CA MET A 1 2.13 24.25 -15.15
C MET A 1 1.13 23.18 -15.43
N GLU A 2 1.64 22.08 -15.95
CA GLU A 2 0.82 20.92 -16.25
C GLU A 2 0.91 19.93 -15.09
N VAL A 3 -0.16 19.17 -14.91
CA VAL A 3 -0.29 18.15 -13.87
C VAL A 3 -0.81 16.86 -14.47
N ARG A 4 -0.38 15.73 -13.92
CA ARG A 4 -1.00 14.40 -14.14
C ARG A 4 -0.98 13.60 -12.85
N SER A 5 -1.92 12.67 -12.69
CA SER A 5 -1.96 11.76 -11.54
C SER A 5 -0.70 10.88 -11.53
N ASN A 6 -0.21 10.50 -10.36
CA ASN A 6 0.69 9.36 -10.26
C ASN A 6 -0.17 8.08 -10.32
N SER A 7 0.00 7.28 -11.38
CA SER A 7 -0.85 6.11 -11.65
C SER A 7 -0.75 5.01 -10.60
N ARG A 8 0.28 5.03 -9.75
CA ARG A 8 0.44 4.07 -8.66
C ARG A 8 -0.30 4.46 -7.39
N VAL A 9 -0.70 5.72 -7.25
CA VAL A 9 -1.40 6.20 -6.05
C VAL A 9 -2.79 5.60 -6.01
N ARG A 10 -3.13 4.99 -4.87
CA ARG A 10 -4.46 4.42 -4.64
C ARG A 10 -5.28 5.40 -3.81
N PHE A 11 -6.53 5.58 -4.18
CA PHE A 11 -7.48 6.42 -3.43
C PHE A 11 -8.59 5.56 -2.85
N ARG A 12 -9.00 5.85 -1.61
CA ARG A 12 -10.20 5.28 -1.00
C ARG A 12 -11.07 6.41 -0.46
N ARG A 13 -12.32 6.47 -0.92
CA ARG A 13 -13.26 7.49 -0.47
C ARG A 13 -13.75 7.16 0.94
N GLU A 14 -13.92 8.20 1.75
CA GLU A 14 -14.45 8.13 3.11
C GLU A 14 -15.44 9.27 3.36
N SER A 15 -16.12 9.24 4.50
CA SER A 15 -17.11 10.28 4.89
C SER A 15 -16.51 11.69 5.01
N PHE A 16 -15.23 11.80 5.39
CA PHE A 16 -14.50 13.06 5.57
C PHE A 16 -13.79 13.55 4.30
N GLY A 17 -13.77 12.75 3.23
CA GLY A 17 -12.97 12.97 2.02
C GLY A 17 -12.42 11.64 1.52
N GLY A 18 -11.23 11.27 2.00
CA GLY A 18 -10.70 9.93 1.78
C GLY A 18 -9.22 9.80 2.09
N PHE A 19 -8.66 8.65 1.75
CA PHE A 19 -7.23 8.37 1.86
C PHE A 19 -6.57 8.33 0.49
N ALA A 20 -5.32 8.77 0.43
CA ALA A 20 -4.38 8.47 -0.64
C ALA A 20 -3.23 7.63 -0.08
N TYR A 21 -2.96 6.48 -0.70
CA TYR A 21 -1.80 5.66 -0.42
C TYR A 21 -0.79 5.81 -1.56
N VAL A 22 0.47 6.12 -1.23
CA VAL A 22 1.56 6.35 -2.18
C VAL A 22 2.56 5.18 -2.09
N PRO A 23 2.44 4.14 -2.94
CA PRO A 23 3.11 2.87 -2.69
C PRO A 23 4.63 2.90 -2.64
N HIS A 24 5.28 3.70 -3.50
CA HIS A 24 6.75 3.72 -3.61
C HIS A 24 7.46 4.33 -2.38
N ARG A 25 6.69 4.80 -1.40
CA ARG A 25 7.18 5.39 -0.16
C ARG A 25 6.40 4.92 1.07
N ASP A 26 5.48 3.96 0.88
CA ASP A 26 4.61 3.40 1.92
C ASP A 26 3.86 4.42 2.79
N ASP A 27 3.50 5.57 2.23
CA ASP A 27 2.83 6.65 2.98
C ASP A 27 1.31 6.67 2.74
N PHE A 28 0.56 6.83 3.82
CA PHE A 28 -0.85 7.20 3.81
C PHE A 28 -1.04 8.69 4.07
N PHE A 29 -1.97 9.31 3.35
CA PHE A 29 -2.44 10.66 3.59
C PHE A 29 -3.97 10.67 3.70
N ALA A 30 -4.49 11.13 4.84
CA ALA A 30 -5.88 11.52 4.98
C ALA A 30 -6.10 12.86 4.26
N LEU A 31 -7.07 12.90 3.36
CA LEU A 31 -7.46 14.07 2.58
C LEU A 31 -8.85 14.53 3.02
N ASP A 32 -9.02 15.82 3.30
CA ASP A 32 -10.35 16.38 3.46
C ASP A 32 -11.13 16.31 2.13
N LYS A 33 -12.42 16.65 2.12
CA LYS A 33 -13.26 16.57 0.92
C LYS A 33 -12.66 17.32 -0.28
N ASN A 34 -12.18 18.54 -0.07
CA ASN A 34 -11.66 19.37 -1.15
C ASN A 34 -10.33 18.83 -1.69
N ALA A 35 -9.42 18.41 -0.80
CA ALA A 35 -8.14 17.82 -1.16
C ALA A 35 -8.33 16.48 -1.86
N TYR A 36 -9.27 15.66 -1.39
CA TYR A 36 -9.62 14.38 -2.00
C TYR A 36 -10.14 14.59 -3.43
N GLU A 37 -11.15 15.44 -3.61
CA GLU A 37 -11.73 15.71 -4.93
C GLU A 37 -10.70 16.28 -5.90
N LEU A 38 -9.83 17.18 -5.42
CA LEU A 38 -8.74 17.72 -6.22
C LEU A 38 -7.73 16.65 -6.63
N ALA A 39 -7.34 15.76 -5.71
CA ALA A 39 -6.29 14.75 -5.93
C ALA A 39 -6.79 13.55 -6.74
N SER A 40 -7.98 13.02 -6.42
CA SER A 40 -8.57 11.90 -7.14
C SER A 40 -9.09 12.29 -8.53
N GLY A 41 -9.38 13.58 -8.74
CA GLY A 41 -9.84 14.13 -10.02
C GLY A 41 -8.73 14.48 -11.02
N ILE A 42 -7.45 14.26 -10.68
CA ILE A 42 -6.33 14.59 -11.59
C ILE A 42 -6.33 13.62 -12.77
N SER A 43 -6.25 14.15 -14.00
CA SER A 43 -6.14 13.35 -15.21
C SER A 43 -4.91 12.44 -15.21
N HIS A 44 -5.03 11.25 -15.80
CA HIS A 44 -3.90 10.37 -16.09
C HIS A 44 -2.98 10.92 -17.20
N THR A 45 -3.48 11.86 -18.00
CA THR A 45 -2.70 12.60 -19.00
C THR A 45 -2.32 13.98 -18.48
N TRP A 46 -1.31 14.59 -19.11
CA TRP A 46 -0.91 15.95 -18.77
C TRP A 46 -2.00 16.96 -19.14
N VAL A 47 -2.43 17.75 -18.16
CA VAL A 47 -3.41 18.83 -18.34
C VAL A 47 -2.89 20.12 -17.70
N GLU A 48 -3.20 21.28 -18.29
CA GLU A 48 -2.82 22.56 -17.67
C GLU A 48 -3.64 22.78 -16.39
N ALA A 49 -2.95 23.01 -15.27
CA ALA A 49 -3.58 23.26 -14.00
C ALA A 49 -4.23 24.66 -13.97
N PRO A 50 -5.47 24.79 -13.45
CA PRO A 50 -6.07 26.09 -13.18
C PRO A 50 -5.14 26.96 -12.34
N LYS A 51 -5.02 28.25 -12.68
CA LYS A 51 -4.10 29.18 -12.00
C LYS A 51 -4.30 29.19 -10.48
N SER A 52 -5.55 29.09 -10.01
CA SER A 52 -5.92 29.04 -8.60
C SER A 52 -5.41 27.79 -7.86
N SER A 53 -5.15 26.69 -8.57
CA SER A 53 -4.83 25.38 -7.98
C SER A 53 -3.34 25.00 -8.09
N LYS A 54 -2.51 25.82 -8.76
CA LYS A 54 -1.08 25.53 -8.98
C LYS A 54 -0.31 25.25 -7.69
N ASN A 55 -0.60 25.99 -6.62
CA ASN A 55 0.02 25.77 -5.31
C ASN A 55 -0.41 24.44 -4.67
N ALA A 56 -1.67 24.05 -4.82
CA ALA A 56 -2.18 22.79 -4.30
C ALA A 56 -1.54 21.60 -5.03
N TYR A 57 -1.47 21.64 -6.37
CA TYR A 57 -0.79 20.58 -7.13
C TYR A 57 0.70 20.51 -6.84
N SER A 58 1.38 21.63 -6.64
CA SER A 58 2.78 21.63 -6.20
C SER A 58 2.94 20.91 -4.85
N ARG A 59 2.02 21.12 -3.91
CA ARG A 59 2.04 20.44 -2.60
C ARG A 59 1.76 18.94 -2.73
N LEU A 60 0.76 18.55 -3.50
CA LEU A 60 0.45 17.15 -3.78
C LEU A 60 1.62 16.44 -4.48
N ALA A 61 2.28 17.13 -5.42
CA ALA A 61 3.44 16.59 -6.12
C ALA A 61 4.65 16.38 -5.21
N LYS A 62 4.88 17.26 -4.22
CA LYS A 62 5.92 17.06 -3.20
C LYS A 62 5.73 15.76 -2.40
N LEU A 63 4.48 15.31 -2.27
CA LEU A 63 4.11 14.10 -1.54
C LEU A 63 4.03 12.86 -2.43
N GLY A 64 4.34 12.99 -3.73
CA GLY A 64 4.26 11.88 -4.69
C GLY A 64 2.83 11.52 -5.15
N ILE A 65 1.81 12.32 -4.78
CA ILE A 65 0.41 12.07 -5.15
C ILE A 65 0.16 12.34 -6.65
N CYS A 66 0.89 13.31 -7.22
CA CYS A 66 0.80 13.66 -8.63
C CYS A 66 2.17 14.10 -9.17
N HIS A 67 2.27 14.27 -10.48
CA HIS A 67 3.44 14.85 -11.13
C HIS A 67 3.09 16.23 -11.70
N THR A 68 4.05 17.16 -11.66
CA THR A 68 3.93 18.46 -12.32
C THR A 68 5.06 18.64 -13.33
N ARG A 69 4.83 19.47 -14.35
CA ARG A 69 5.87 19.97 -15.27
C ARG A 69 5.62 21.42 -15.68
N GLY A 70 6.69 22.09 -16.11
CA GLY A 70 6.66 23.51 -16.45
C GLY A 70 6.23 24.42 -15.28
N PRO A 71 6.90 24.41 -14.11
CA PRO A 71 8.10 23.63 -13.73
C PRO A 71 7.77 22.28 -13.07
N ALA A 72 8.72 21.35 -13.10
CA ALA A 72 8.60 20.09 -12.37
C ALA A 72 8.80 20.31 -10.86
N THR A 73 7.90 19.78 -10.05
CA THR A 73 8.05 19.81 -8.59
C THR A 73 8.70 18.51 -8.12
N ARG A 74 9.80 18.64 -7.38
CA ARG A 74 10.51 17.50 -6.79
C ARG A 74 9.74 16.97 -5.58
N GLU A 75 9.66 15.64 -5.47
CA GLU A 75 9.23 14.97 -4.24
C GLU A 75 10.17 15.29 -3.08
N ILE A 76 9.63 15.36 -1.87
CA ILE A 76 10.40 15.60 -0.65
C ILE A 76 10.20 14.43 0.32
N SER A 77 11.24 14.16 1.12
CA SER A 77 11.10 13.42 2.37
C SER A 77 10.12 14.18 3.25
N TYR A 78 9.03 13.52 3.65
CA TYR A 78 7.97 14.16 4.42
C TYR A 78 7.96 13.58 5.83
N SER A 79 8.06 14.45 6.83
CA SER A 79 8.05 14.09 8.25
C SER A 79 7.07 15.00 9.00
N GLY A 80 5.83 15.06 8.52
CA GLY A 80 4.77 15.88 9.09
C GLY A 80 3.46 15.12 9.27
N PRO A 81 2.38 15.82 9.64
CA PRO A 81 1.07 15.20 9.79
C PRO A 81 0.56 14.64 8.45
N SER A 82 0.14 13.38 8.44
CA SER A 82 -0.50 12.73 7.28
C SER A 82 -1.92 13.26 6.98
N PHE A 83 -2.21 14.53 7.28
CA PHE A 83 -3.50 15.19 7.11
C PHE A 83 -3.34 16.34 6.11
N ILE A 84 -4.03 16.24 4.98
CA ILE A 84 -4.03 17.25 3.92
C ILE A 84 -5.41 17.89 3.83
N GLY A 85 -5.47 19.19 4.12
CA GLY A 85 -6.70 19.95 4.14
C GLY A 85 -7.09 20.39 5.54
N ASN A 86 -8.38 20.63 5.75
CA ASN A 86 -8.93 21.15 7.00
C ASN A 86 -9.83 20.12 7.68
N PHE A 87 -9.30 19.51 8.75
CA PHE A 87 -10.03 18.54 9.57
C PHE A 87 -10.53 19.21 10.85
N ARG A 88 -11.85 19.15 11.08
CA ARG A 88 -12.49 19.67 12.30
C ARG A 88 -12.70 18.61 13.36
N GLU A 89 -12.65 17.35 12.96
CA GLU A 89 -12.92 16.18 13.78
C GLU A 89 -11.80 15.16 13.60
N ILE A 90 -11.71 14.21 14.53
CA ILE A 90 -10.78 13.10 14.44
C ILE A 90 -11.16 12.24 13.24
N VAL A 91 -10.19 12.01 12.35
CA VAL A 91 -10.34 11.09 11.23
C VAL A 91 -10.43 9.67 11.78
N THR A 92 -11.57 9.04 11.55
CA THR A 92 -11.79 7.63 11.83
C THR A 92 -12.20 6.95 10.53
N SER A 93 -11.73 5.72 10.34
CA SER A 93 -12.18 4.87 9.23
C SER A 93 -12.82 3.61 9.83
N PRO A 94 -14.02 3.24 9.37
CA PRO A 94 -14.68 2.03 9.86
C PRO A 94 -14.00 0.75 9.36
N GLU A 95 -13.22 0.85 8.28
CA GLU A 95 -12.60 -0.29 7.60
C GLU A 95 -11.07 -0.21 7.68
N PRO A 96 -10.37 -1.35 7.86
CA PRO A 96 -8.93 -1.36 7.97
C PRO A 96 -8.28 -0.83 6.69
N LEU A 97 -7.20 -0.07 6.82
CA LEU A 97 -6.41 0.42 5.68
C LEU A 97 -5.41 -0.63 5.18
N VAL A 98 -4.91 -1.44 6.10
CA VAL A 98 -3.83 -2.41 5.90
C VAL A 98 -4.28 -3.76 6.47
N LEU A 99 -3.96 -4.84 5.78
CA LEU A 99 -4.14 -6.21 6.27
C LEU A 99 -2.83 -6.96 6.22
N ASN A 100 -2.47 -7.61 7.33
CA ASN A 100 -1.40 -8.59 7.33
C ASN A 100 -1.98 -9.93 6.85
N CYS A 101 -1.42 -10.42 5.77
CA CYS A 101 -1.82 -11.67 5.10
C CYS A 101 -0.68 -12.67 5.30
N PHE A 102 -0.90 -13.64 6.17
CA PHE A 102 0.12 -14.63 6.50
C PHE A 102 0.23 -15.67 5.38
N ALA A 103 1.34 -15.64 4.66
CA ALA A 103 1.66 -16.62 3.62
C ALA A 103 2.04 -17.97 4.23
N THR A 104 2.79 -17.95 5.34
CA THR A 104 3.27 -19.16 6.00
C THR A 104 3.60 -18.91 7.48
N ALA A 105 3.54 -19.95 8.31
CA ALA A 105 4.00 -20.00 9.69
C ALA A 105 5.49 -20.35 9.83
N PHE A 106 6.16 -20.71 8.72
CA PHE A 106 7.55 -21.12 8.72
C PHE A 106 8.47 -19.91 8.53
N CYS A 107 9.50 -19.83 9.36
CA CYS A 107 10.57 -18.82 9.27
C CYS A 107 11.91 -19.58 9.34
N PRO A 108 12.94 -19.20 8.55
CA PRO A 108 14.24 -19.86 8.62
C PRO A 108 15.05 -19.33 9.83
N LEU A 109 14.56 -18.27 10.47
CA LEU A 109 15.18 -17.60 11.61
C LEU A 109 14.39 -17.88 12.89
N LYS A 110 15.05 -17.70 14.03
CA LYS A 110 14.46 -17.81 15.37
C LYS A 110 14.83 -16.58 16.20
N CYS A 111 14.31 -15.43 15.77
CA CYS A 111 14.62 -14.17 16.44
C CYS A 111 14.06 -14.18 17.87
N VAL A 112 14.89 -13.82 18.86
CA VAL A 112 14.52 -13.81 20.29
C VAL A 112 13.36 -12.84 20.58
N TYR A 113 13.11 -11.88 19.69
CA TYR A 113 12.06 -10.87 19.78
C TYR A 113 10.88 -11.13 18.82
N CYS A 114 10.78 -12.32 18.22
CA CYS A 114 9.79 -12.59 17.17
C CYS A 114 8.38 -12.74 17.74
N HIS A 115 7.56 -11.71 17.60
CA HIS A 115 6.14 -11.81 17.94
C HIS A 115 5.37 -12.74 16.99
N ALA A 116 5.78 -12.83 15.72
CA ALA A 116 5.10 -13.68 14.75
C ALA A 116 5.27 -15.18 15.06
N ASP A 117 6.41 -15.59 15.63
CA ASP A 117 6.63 -16.98 16.05
C ASP A 117 5.63 -17.37 17.15
N ASP A 118 5.45 -16.53 18.17
CA ASP A 118 4.48 -16.76 19.25
C ASP A 118 3.04 -16.92 18.75
N LEU A 119 2.67 -16.21 17.67
CA LEU A 119 1.33 -16.29 17.07
C LEU A 119 1.15 -17.51 16.17
N MET A 120 2.22 -17.97 15.51
CA MET A 120 2.14 -18.89 14.37
C MET A 120 2.60 -20.31 14.68
N GLN A 121 3.29 -20.54 15.81
CA GLN A 121 3.89 -21.84 16.15
C GLN A 121 2.91 -23.01 16.04
N ASP A 122 1.69 -22.87 16.58
CA ASP A 122 0.68 -23.93 16.60
C ASP A 122 0.13 -24.28 15.21
N PHE A 123 0.26 -23.38 14.23
CA PHE A 123 -0.28 -23.56 12.89
C PHE A 123 0.69 -24.28 11.93
N ARG A 124 1.98 -24.39 12.28
CA ARG A 124 3.03 -24.96 11.41
C ARG A 124 2.74 -26.37 10.93
N HIS A 125 2.19 -27.21 11.79
CA HIS A 125 1.97 -28.62 11.49
C HIS A 125 0.70 -28.86 10.66
N GLY A 126 -0.20 -27.87 10.59
CA GLY A 126 -1.48 -27.97 9.90
C GLY A 126 -1.61 -27.06 8.68
N GLU A 127 -0.62 -26.21 8.40
CA GLU A 127 -0.66 -25.28 7.27
C GLU A 127 -0.90 -26.01 5.94
N SER A 128 -1.99 -25.63 5.27
CA SER A 128 -2.44 -26.19 4.00
C SER A 128 -2.61 -25.12 2.91
N GLU A 129 -2.81 -25.56 1.68
CA GLU A 129 -3.18 -24.66 0.56
C GLU A 129 -4.61 -24.09 0.73
N ASP A 130 -5.52 -24.86 1.34
CA ASP A 130 -6.87 -24.38 1.64
C ASP A 130 -6.83 -23.19 2.63
N ASP A 131 -5.91 -23.21 3.59
CA ASP A 131 -5.69 -22.07 4.49
C ASP A 131 -5.22 -20.82 3.73
N LEU A 132 -4.35 -21.00 2.74
CA LEU A 132 -3.85 -19.90 1.92
C LEU A 132 -4.96 -19.28 1.06
N GLU A 133 -5.77 -20.13 0.44
CA GLU A 133 -6.94 -19.69 -0.34
C GLU A 133 -7.96 -18.98 0.55
N ASN A 134 -8.16 -19.44 1.79
CA ASN A 134 -8.98 -18.74 2.77
C ASN A 134 -8.42 -17.35 3.14
N VAL A 135 -7.10 -17.22 3.31
CA VAL A 135 -6.44 -15.93 3.53
C VAL A 135 -6.66 -15.00 2.32
N ALA A 136 -6.42 -15.50 1.11
CA ALA A 136 -6.60 -14.73 -0.13
C ALA A 136 -8.06 -14.27 -0.31
N ALA A 137 -9.02 -15.17 -0.09
CA ALA A 137 -10.44 -14.89 -0.20
C ALA A 137 -10.89 -13.85 0.84
N THR A 138 -10.49 -14.03 2.10
CA THR A 138 -10.83 -13.11 3.19
C THR A 138 -10.24 -11.72 2.94
N ALA A 139 -8.95 -11.65 2.61
CA ALA A 139 -8.28 -10.39 2.30
C ALA A 139 -8.93 -9.69 1.09
N SER A 140 -9.35 -10.44 0.07
CA SER A 140 -10.02 -9.90 -1.12
C SER A 140 -11.38 -9.26 -0.84
N LEU A 141 -12.09 -9.72 0.19
CA LEU A 141 -13.41 -9.21 0.60
C LEU A 141 -13.31 -7.95 1.45
N ILE A 142 -12.26 -7.83 2.27
CA ILE A 142 -12.07 -6.68 3.14
C ILE A 142 -11.57 -5.48 2.32
N PRO A 143 -12.19 -4.28 2.40
CA PRO A 143 -11.85 -3.13 1.57
C PRO A 143 -10.59 -2.36 2.02
N SER A 144 -9.53 -3.08 2.39
CA SER A 144 -8.22 -2.50 2.66
C SER A 144 -7.53 -2.01 1.39
N MET A 145 -6.69 -0.98 1.54
CA MET A 145 -5.89 -0.42 0.45
C MET A 145 -4.60 -1.20 0.22
N VAL A 146 -4.04 -1.76 1.31
CA VAL A 146 -2.77 -2.50 1.33
C VAL A 146 -2.97 -3.90 1.88
N ALA A 147 -2.28 -4.86 1.28
CA ALA A 147 -2.03 -6.18 1.86
C ALA A 147 -0.53 -6.34 2.08
N VAL A 148 -0.14 -6.62 3.33
CA VAL A 148 1.23 -6.96 3.70
C VAL A 148 1.33 -8.47 3.70
N ILE A 149 2.13 -9.03 2.81
CA ILE A 149 2.41 -10.46 2.75
C ILE A 149 3.55 -10.73 3.73
N THR A 150 3.24 -11.48 4.78
CA THR A 150 4.12 -11.70 5.94
C THR A 150 3.83 -13.09 6.54
N GLY A 151 4.18 -13.31 7.81
CA GLY A 151 3.98 -14.55 8.56
C GLY A 151 5.23 -14.90 9.35
N GLY A 152 5.74 -16.12 9.17
CA GLY A 152 7.11 -16.47 9.54
C GLY A 152 8.10 -15.73 8.64
N ASP A 153 8.39 -16.29 7.47
CA ASP A 153 9.05 -15.57 6.39
C ASP A 153 8.49 -16.03 5.03
N PRO A 154 7.92 -15.12 4.22
CA PRO A 154 7.43 -15.43 2.88
C PRO A 154 8.45 -16.14 1.97
N LEU A 155 9.75 -15.90 2.14
CA LEU A 155 10.81 -16.51 1.33
C LEU A 155 11.14 -17.95 1.72
N THR A 156 10.56 -18.47 2.80
CA THR A 156 10.67 -19.90 3.16
C THR A 156 9.75 -20.78 2.31
N ARG A 157 8.65 -20.20 1.81
CA ARG A 157 7.66 -20.84 0.94
C ARG A 157 7.23 -19.85 -0.15
N PRO A 158 8.14 -19.51 -1.08
CA PRO A 158 7.94 -18.42 -2.05
C PRO A 158 6.71 -18.62 -2.93
N GLU A 159 6.32 -19.87 -3.23
CA GLU A 159 5.13 -20.21 -4.01
C GLU A 159 3.82 -19.75 -3.34
N ARG A 160 3.76 -19.80 -2.01
CA ARG A 160 2.59 -19.34 -1.24
C ARG A 160 2.52 -17.81 -1.22
N ALA A 161 3.67 -17.15 -1.07
CA ALA A 161 3.78 -15.71 -1.17
C ALA A 161 3.40 -15.21 -2.57
N GLN A 162 3.90 -15.86 -3.62
CA GLN A 162 3.51 -15.60 -5.02
C GLN A 162 1.99 -15.68 -5.19
N THR A 163 1.37 -16.76 -4.70
CA THR A 163 -0.09 -16.94 -4.79
C THR A 163 -0.83 -15.75 -4.17
N LEU A 164 -0.43 -15.27 -2.99
CA LEU A 164 -1.07 -14.10 -2.38
C LEU A 164 -0.83 -12.81 -3.18
N ILE A 165 0.35 -12.61 -3.76
CA ILE A 165 0.63 -11.45 -4.63
C ILE A 165 -0.35 -11.44 -5.81
N GLU A 166 -0.41 -12.54 -6.56
CA GLU A 166 -1.21 -12.66 -7.78
C GLU A 166 -2.70 -12.45 -7.50
N ARG A 167 -3.20 -13.03 -6.39
CA ARG A 167 -4.61 -12.92 -6.00
C ARG A 167 -5.00 -11.52 -5.56
N LEU A 168 -4.11 -10.77 -4.92
CA LEU A 168 -4.44 -9.51 -4.24
C LEU A 168 -4.02 -8.26 -5.02
N ALA A 169 -2.99 -8.32 -5.87
CA ALA A 169 -2.38 -7.15 -6.52
C ALA A 169 -3.35 -6.35 -7.41
N ALA A 170 -4.35 -7.02 -8.00
CA ALA A 170 -5.38 -6.38 -8.81
C ALA A 170 -6.21 -5.37 -8.01
N ARG A 171 -6.35 -5.55 -6.69
CA ARG A 171 -7.23 -4.74 -5.83
C ARG A 171 -6.48 -3.95 -4.77
N LYS A 172 -5.31 -4.42 -4.36
CA LYS A 172 -4.55 -3.86 -3.25
C LYS A 172 -3.13 -3.54 -3.68
N ALA A 173 -2.54 -2.53 -3.07
CA ALA A 173 -1.09 -2.44 -3.10
C ALA A 173 -0.53 -3.55 -2.21
N ILE A 174 0.61 -4.10 -2.62
CA ILE A 174 1.24 -5.23 -1.95
C ILE A 174 2.56 -4.76 -1.36
N VAL A 175 2.79 -5.12 -0.10
CA VAL A 175 4.05 -4.98 0.60
C VAL A 175 4.52 -6.38 0.96
N LEU A 176 5.80 -6.70 0.74
CA LEU A 176 6.38 -7.96 1.18
C LEU A 176 7.25 -7.72 2.41
N ASP A 177 6.87 -8.30 3.53
CA ASP A 177 7.67 -8.25 4.76
C ASP A 177 8.47 -9.56 4.91
N THR A 178 9.79 -9.45 4.81
CA THR A 178 10.71 -10.60 4.81
C THR A 178 12.02 -10.25 5.50
N SER A 179 12.67 -11.26 6.09
CA SER A 179 14.06 -11.15 6.58
C SER A 179 15.10 -11.06 5.46
N GLY A 180 14.72 -11.34 4.22
CA GLY A 180 15.62 -11.45 3.08
C GLY A 180 16.40 -12.77 3.02
N VAL A 181 16.10 -13.72 3.91
CA VAL A 181 16.71 -15.06 3.93
C VAL A 181 15.75 -16.05 3.27
N GLY A 182 16.16 -16.64 2.15
CA GLY A 182 15.38 -17.64 1.41
C GLY A 182 15.55 -17.46 -0.10
N GLU A 183 14.54 -17.90 -0.85
CA GLU A 183 14.61 -18.00 -2.33
C GLU A 183 13.97 -16.80 -3.03
N ILE A 184 14.54 -15.60 -2.83
CA ILE A 184 14.01 -14.34 -3.39
C ILE A 184 13.93 -14.35 -4.91
N GLU A 185 14.83 -15.07 -5.58
CA GLU A 185 14.87 -15.17 -7.04
C GLU A 185 13.59 -15.78 -7.62
N GLN A 186 12.89 -16.65 -6.87
CA GLN A 186 11.65 -17.25 -7.32
C GLN A 186 10.49 -16.24 -7.39
N ILE A 187 10.43 -15.31 -6.43
CA ILE A 187 9.33 -14.34 -6.34
C ILE A 187 9.64 -13.01 -7.04
N LEU A 188 10.91 -12.72 -7.32
CA LEU A 188 11.36 -11.45 -7.90
C LEU A 188 10.58 -11.03 -9.17
N PRO A 189 10.24 -11.92 -10.13
CA PRO A 189 9.41 -11.55 -11.28
C PRO A 189 8.06 -10.95 -10.87
N HIS A 190 7.40 -11.55 -9.87
CA HIS A 190 6.11 -11.11 -9.35
C HIS A 190 6.24 -9.79 -8.57
N LEU A 191 7.34 -9.59 -7.86
CA LEU A 191 7.60 -8.31 -7.18
C LEU A 191 7.67 -7.16 -8.19
N VAL A 192 8.40 -7.37 -9.30
CA VAL A 192 8.56 -6.37 -10.36
C VAL A 192 7.24 -6.15 -11.11
N GLU A 193 6.58 -7.22 -11.52
CA GLU A 193 5.33 -7.17 -12.29
C GLU A 193 4.24 -6.41 -11.53
N HIS A 194 4.06 -6.72 -10.25
CA HIS A 194 3.00 -6.14 -9.43
C HIS A 194 3.44 -4.87 -8.68
N SER A 195 4.67 -4.41 -8.90
CA SER A 195 5.27 -3.27 -8.17
C SER A 195 5.10 -3.42 -6.66
N VAL A 196 5.39 -4.63 -6.16
CA VAL A 196 5.39 -4.94 -4.73
C VAL A 196 6.45 -4.09 -4.04
N HIS A 197 6.09 -3.52 -2.89
CA HIS A 197 7.04 -2.76 -2.07
C HIS A 197 7.84 -3.69 -1.17
#